data_AF-A0A220T1W1-F1
#
_entry.id   AF-A0A220T1W1-F1
#
_cell.length_a   1.000
_cell.length_b   1.000
_cell.length_c   1.000
_cell.angle_alpha   90.00
_cell.angle_beta   90.00
_cell.angle_gamma   90.00
#
_symmetry.space_group_name_H-M   'P 1'
#
loop_
_entity.id
_entity.type
_entity.pdbx_description
1 polymer ?
#
loop_
_entity_poly.entity_id
_entity_poly.type
_entity_poly.pdbx_seq_one_letter_code
_entity_poly.pdbx_strand_id
1 'polypeptide(L)'
;RHRTILFYAVVGTLINCFIIGPVLYLLAIWGAMGSISITFIECLVFSSLIVAVDPVAVLAIFQEVGVNNVLYFLVFGESLLNDAVTVVLYNTITTLSQMGGNIPPSEIGMAIAAFFTVSLGGLTIGLVFGLLSALMTRLMVHVRVVEPLAILSLSYAAYLTAELFHFSGIISMIGCGLMQMQYAFHNISNNSNITIKYFVKMLSGACDSIIFMFLGIALVRDDHSWHTGFILWSALLCLVVRFLVTYSLTFLVNKT
;
A
#
# COMPACT_ATOMS: atom_id res chain seq x y z
N ARG A 1 15.26 2.67 13.00
CA ARG A 1 14.91 3.43 11.79
C ARG A 1 14.10 2.63 10.76
N HIS A 2 14.47 1.41 10.38
CA HIS A 2 13.61 0.56 9.53
C HIS A 2 12.40 -0.05 10.28
N ARG A 3 12.60 -0.43 11.55
CA ARG A 3 11.54 -0.98 12.43
C ARG A 3 10.36 -0.03 12.61
N THR A 4 10.65 1.26 12.73
CA THR A 4 9.63 2.30 12.89
C THR A 4 8.75 2.42 11.65
N ILE A 5 9.34 2.41 10.44
CA ILE A 5 8.57 2.50 9.19
C ILE A 5 7.61 1.31 9.04
N LEU A 6 8.10 0.08 9.28
CA LEU A 6 7.25 -1.11 9.21
C LEU A 6 6.12 -1.07 10.25
N PHE A 7 6.43 -0.61 11.47
CA PHE A 7 5.44 -0.49 12.54
C PHE A 7 4.37 0.56 12.20
N TYR A 8 4.73 1.76 11.73
CA TYR A 8 3.75 2.75 11.28
C TYR A 8 2.91 2.25 10.11
N ALA A 9 3.56 1.70 9.08
CA ALA A 9 2.90 1.32 7.84
C ALA A 9 1.98 0.10 7.97
N VAL A 10 2.27 -0.84 8.87
CA VAL A 10 1.40 -2.02 9.06
C VAL A 10 0.43 -1.80 10.22
N VAL A 11 0.93 -1.37 11.39
CA VAL A 11 0.09 -1.25 12.57
C VAL A 11 -0.79 0.00 12.50
N GLY A 12 -0.24 1.12 12.04
CA GLY A 12 -1.01 2.35 11.89
C GLY A 12 -2.15 2.23 10.90
N THR A 13 -1.94 1.53 9.80
CA THR A 13 -2.94 1.35 8.73
C THR A 13 -4.05 0.42 9.15
N LEU A 14 -3.71 -0.70 9.79
CA LEU A 14 -4.69 -1.59 10.41
C LEU A 14 -5.53 -0.86 11.47
N ILE A 15 -4.89 -0.13 12.40
CA ILE A 15 -5.60 0.63 13.43
C ILE A 15 -6.50 1.69 12.79
N ASN A 16 -6.01 2.47 11.83
CA ASN A 16 -6.81 3.48 11.15
C ASN A 16 -8.04 2.86 10.47
N CYS A 17 -7.88 1.74 9.74
CA CYS A 17 -9.00 1.05 9.10
C CYS A 17 -10.02 0.54 10.12
N PHE A 18 -9.57 -0.14 11.17
CA PHE A 18 -10.44 -0.69 12.21
C PHE A 18 -11.02 0.34 13.18
N ILE A 19 -10.59 1.60 13.13
CA ILE A 19 -11.26 2.71 13.82
C ILE A 19 -12.27 3.37 12.87
N ILE A 20 -11.85 3.75 11.66
CA ILE A 20 -12.68 4.52 10.72
C ILE A 20 -13.94 3.73 10.33
N GLY A 21 -13.81 2.45 9.97
CA GLY A 21 -14.94 1.63 9.53
C GLY A 21 -16.04 1.48 10.58
N PRO A 22 -15.74 1.00 11.81
CA PRO A 22 -16.74 0.89 12.87
C PRO A 22 -17.33 2.23 13.30
N VAL A 23 -16.54 3.30 13.36
CA VAL A 23 -17.06 4.63 13.73
C VAL A 23 -18.02 5.15 12.66
N LEU A 24 -17.72 4.96 11.37
CA LEU A 24 -18.67 5.29 10.29
C LEU A 24 -19.97 4.51 10.40
N TYR A 25 -19.90 3.22 10.72
CA TYR A 25 -21.09 2.39 10.91
C TYR A 25 -21.93 2.86 12.11
N LEU A 26 -21.30 3.20 13.23
CA LEU A 26 -22.00 3.75 14.40
C LEU A 26 -22.69 5.08 14.09
N LEU A 27 -22.03 5.97 13.35
CA LEU A 27 -22.61 7.25 12.93
C LEU A 27 -23.79 7.07 11.97
N ALA A 28 -23.74 6.05 11.10
CA ALA A 28 -24.85 5.68 10.22
C ALA A 28 -26.06 5.19 11.04
N ILE A 29 -25.85 4.31 12.03
CA ILE A 29 -26.93 3.82 12.92
C ILE A 29 -27.52 4.96 13.75
N TRP A 30 -26.68 5.87 14.25
CA TRP A 30 -27.12 7.05 15.01
C TRP A 30 -27.89 8.07 14.16
N GLY A 31 -27.93 7.91 12.84
CA GLY A 31 -28.61 8.84 11.92
C GLY A 31 -27.86 10.15 11.70
N ALA A 32 -26.63 10.29 12.21
CA ALA A 32 -25.82 11.50 12.06
C ALA A 32 -25.39 11.77 10.61
N MET A 33 -25.42 10.74 9.75
CA MET A 33 -25.08 10.80 8.33
C MET A 33 -26.30 10.92 7.40
N GLY A 34 -27.53 10.92 7.94
CA GLY A 34 -28.78 10.93 7.18
C GLY A 34 -29.32 9.52 6.86
N SER A 35 -30.30 9.44 5.94
CA SER A 35 -30.92 8.18 5.52
C SER A 35 -30.00 7.41 4.56
N ILE A 36 -29.09 6.62 5.12
CA ILE A 36 -28.14 5.80 4.35
C ILE A 36 -28.20 4.37 4.91
N SER A 37 -28.53 3.41 4.06
CA SER A 37 -28.47 1.99 4.38
C SER A 37 -27.10 1.44 3.96
N ILE A 38 -26.15 1.39 4.90
CA ILE A 38 -24.84 0.78 4.69
C ILE A 38 -24.62 -0.30 5.75
N THR A 39 -24.09 -1.44 5.33
CA THR A 39 -23.73 -2.55 6.21
C THR A 39 -22.36 -2.32 6.85
N PHE A 40 -22.12 -2.96 8.00
CA PHE A 40 -20.82 -2.87 8.69
C PHE A 40 -19.63 -3.28 7.81
N ILE A 41 -19.81 -4.33 6.98
CA ILE A 41 -18.76 -4.83 6.10
C ILE A 41 -18.47 -3.81 4.99
N GLU A 42 -19.49 -3.18 4.39
CA GLU A 42 -19.32 -2.12 3.41
C GLU A 42 -18.58 -0.90 3.99
N CYS A 43 -18.86 -0.53 5.24
CA CYS A 43 -18.06 0.50 5.95
C CYS A 43 -16.60 0.07 6.13
N LEU A 44 -16.33 -1.20 6.42
CA LEU A 44 -14.97 -1.73 6.53
C LEU A 44 -14.24 -1.79 5.17
N VAL A 45 -14.95 -2.16 4.09
CA VAL A 45 -14.42 -2.10 2.72
C VAL A 45 -14.06 -0.66 2.38
N PHE A 46 -14.96 0.29 2.63
CA PHE A 46 -14.69 1.72 2.42
C PHE A 46 -13.50 2.21 3.25
N SER A 47 -13.43 1.85 4.54
CA SER A 47 -12.31 2.27 5.38
C SER A 47 -10.99 1.66 4.93
N SER A 48 -11.00 0.44 4.40
CA SER A 48 -9.80 -0.17 3.83
C SER A 48 -9.31 0.61 2.61
N LEU A 49 -10.20 1.11 1.74
CA LEU A 49 -9.79 1.92 0.58
C LEU A 49 -9.22 3.29 0.98
N ILE A 50 -9.86 4.00 1.92
CA ILE A 50 -9.49 5.38 2.25
C ILE A 50 -8.25 5.48 3.16
N VAL A 51 -7.80 4.37 3.76
CA VAL A 51 -6.66 4.37 4.66
C VAL A 51 -5.32 4.49 3.92
N ALA A 52 -5.27 4.11 2.64
CA ALA A 52 -4.12 4.36 1.77
C ALA A 52 -3.76 5.86 1.76
N VAL A 53 -2.47 6.16 1.86
CA VAL A 53 -1.95 7.54 1.91
C VAL A 53 -1.03 7.71 0.71
N ASP A 54 -1.42 8.53 -0.25
CA ASP A 54 -0.52 8.96 -1.31
C ASP A 54 0.06 10.37 -0.99
N PRO A 55 1.35 10.50 -0.68
CA PRO A 55 1.97 11.75 -0.31
C PRO A 55 2.64 12.43 -1.52
N VAL A 56 2.40 12.01 -2.77
CA VAL A 56 3.12 12.52 -3.97
C VAL A 56 3.16 14.06 -4.02
N ALA A 57 2.04 14.74 -3.78
CA ALA A 57 1.99 16.20 -3.75
C ALA A 57 2.83 16.81 -2.62
N VAL A 58 2.80 16.20 -1.43
CA VAL A 58 3.56 16.65 -0.26
C VAL A 58 5.06 16.39 -0.43
N LEU A 59 5.43 15.25 -1.01
CA LEU A 59 6.81 14.89 -1.30
C LEU A 59 7.44 15.82 -2.33
N ALA A 60 6.68 16.31 -3.32
CA ALA A 60 7.16 17.32 -4.25
C ALA A 60 7.53 18.63 -3.55
N ILE A 61 6.66 19.13 -2.65
CA ILE A 61 6.91 20.34 -1.86
C ILE A 61 8.10 20.15 -0.91
N PHE A 62 8.23 18.97 -0.28
CA PHE A 62 9.37 18.69 0.61
C PHE A 62 10.72 18.77 -0.09
N GLN A 63 10.78 18.41 -1.38
CA GLN A 63 11.98 18.54 -2.19
C GLN A 63 12.32 20.01 -2.49
N GLU A 64 11.31 20.85 -2.76
CA GLU A 64 11.51 22.28 -3.01
C GLU A 64 11.93 23.05 -1.74
N VAL A 65 11.32 22.73 -0.60
CA VAL A 65 11.57 23.41 0.69
C VAL A 65 12.88 22.93 1.35
N GLY A 66 13.50 21.86 0.85
CA GLY A 66 14.75 21.35 1.39
C GLY A 66 14.58 20.68 2.76
N VAL A 67 13.46 19.95 2.94
CA VAL A 67 13.18 19.22 4.18
C VAL A 67 14.21 18.11 4.39
N ASN A 68 14.45 17.74 5.65
CA ASN A 68 15.38 16.67 6.00
C ASN A 68 15.07 15.37 5.22
N ASN A 69 16.06 14.85 4.49
CA ASN A 69 16.00 13.59 3.75
C ASN A 69 15.48 12.42 4.61
N VAL A 70 15.72 12.45 5.92
CA VAL A 70 15.21 11.45 6.86
C VAL A 70 13.70 11.41 6.88
N LEU A 71 13.03 12.57 6.93
CA LEU A 71 11.58 12.66 6.95
C LEU A 71 10.99 12.28 5.59
N TYR A 72 11.65 12.69 4.50
CA TYR A 72 11.27 12.31 3.14
C TYR A 72 11.19 10.78 2.98
N PHE A 73 12.26 10.06 3.32
CA PHE A 73 12.28 8.60 3.19
C PHE A 73 11.36 7.88 4.20
N LEU A 74 11.09 8.49 5.35
CA LEU A 74 10.15 7.94 6.33
C LEU A 74 8.73 7.95 5.78
N VAL A 75 8.25 9.11 5.31
CA VAL A 75 6.89 9.28 4.75
C VAL A 75 6.73 8.48 3.47
N PHE A 76 7.72 8.51 2.58
CA PHE A 76 7.69 7.70 1.37
C PHE A 76 7.59 6.19 1.67
N GLY A 77 8.39 5.71 2.62
CA GLY A 77 8.38 4.30 3.01
C GLY A 77 7.09 3.87 3.72
N GLU A 78 6.50 4.76 4.51
CA GLU A 78 5.19 4.54 5.14
C GLU A 78 4.10 4.36 4.08
N SER A 79 3.98 5.32 3.16
CA SER A 79 2.97 5.31 2.09
C SER A 79 3.10 4.10 1.18
N LEU A 80 4.32 3.77 0.74
CA LEU A 80 4.56 2.62 -0.12
C LEU A 80 4.13 1.29 0.53
N LEU A 81 4.43 1.09 1.81
CA LEU A 81 4.03 -0.11 2.53
C LEU A 81 2.53 -0.10 2.89
N ASN A 82 1.98 1.07 3.21
CA ASN A 82 0.56 1.25 3.48
C ASN A 82 -0.29 0.83 2.27
N ASP A 83 0.05 1.29 1.07
CA ASP A 83 -0.69 0.95 -0.15
C ASP A 83 -0.76 -0.57 -0.36
N ALA A 84 0.37 -1.26 -0.14
CA ALA A 84 0.42 -2.71 -0.26
C ALA A 84 -0.43 -3.44 0.80
N VAL A 85 -0.40 -2.97 2.05
CA VAL A 85 -1.23 -3.52 3.15
C VAL A 85 -2.71 -3.27 2.88
N THR A 86 -3.04 -2.07 2.42
CA THR A 86 -4.40 -1.64 2.11
C THR A 86 -5.03 -2.49 1.02
N VAL A 87 -4.31 -2.80 -0.06
CA VAL A 87 -4.84 -3.66 -1.13
C VAL A 87 -5.13 -5.08 -0.62
N VAL A 88 -4.24 -5.65 0.21
CA VAL A 88 -4.49 -6.98 0.81
C VAL A 88 -5.69 -6.95 1.75
N LEU A 89 -5.81 -5.90 2.56
CA LEU A 89 -6.93 -5.71 3.48
C LEU A 89 -8.25 -5.56 2.73
N TYR A 90 -8.27 -4.74 1.67
CA TYR A 90 -9.43 -4.57 0.79
C TYR A 90 -9.87 -5.90 0.16
N ASN A 91 -8.93 -6.66 -0.41
CA ASN A 91 -9.25 -7.97 -1.00
C ASN A 91 -9.79 -8.95 0.05
N THR A 92 -9.24 -8.93 1.26
CA THR A 92 -9.68 -9.83 2.36
C THR A 92 -11.08 -9.46 2.88
N ILE A 93 -11.41 -8.17 2.97
CA ILE A 93 -12.72 -7.73 3.45
C ILE A 93 -13.78 -7.88 2.34
N THR A 94 -13.42 -7.66 1.08
CA THR A 94 -14.36 -7.83 -0.05
C THR A 94 -14.74 -9.29 -0.28
N THR A 95 -13.81 -10.25 -0.11
CA THR A 95 -14.17 -11.67 -0.14
C THR A 95 -15.15 -12.01 0.97
N LEU A 96 -14.95 -11.46 2.17
CA LEU A 96 -15.88 -11.61 3.29
C LEU A 96 -17.25 -10.98 2.99
N SER A 97 -17.28 -9.83 2.31
CA SER A 97 -18.52 -9.15 1.90
C SER A 97 -19.32 -9.98 0.88
N GLN A 98 -18.64 -10.68 -0.03
CA GLN A 98 -19.26 -11.48 -1.08
C GLN A 98 -19.90 -12.77 -0.54
N MET A 99 -19.44 -13.29 0.61
CA MET A 99 -20.02 -14.48 1.24
C MET A 99 -21.48 -14.25 1.67
N GLY A 100 -21.84 -13.01 2.03
CA GLY A 100 -23.19 -12.60 2.37
C GLY A 100 -23.73 -13.21 3.68
N GLY A 101 -24.69 -12.55 4.31
CA GLY A 101 -25.38 -13.05 5.50
C GLY A 101 -24.60 -12.86 6.81
N ASN A 102 -24.92 -13.69 7.81
CA ASN A 102 -24.34 -13.59 9.15
C ASN A 102 -22.97 -14.28 9.17
N ILE A 103 -21.90 -13.50 9.15
CA ILE A 103 -20.52 -14.01 9.17
C ILE A 103 -20.26 -14.68 10.52
N PRO A 104 -20.01 -15.99 10.58
CA PRO A 104 -19.65 -16.64 11.82
C PRO A 104 -18.25 -16.19 12.27
N PRO A 105 -17.97 -16.13 13.58
CA PRO A 105 -16.66 -15.72 14.10
C PRO A 105 -15.47 -16.55 13.55
N SER A 106 -15.70 -17.78 13.11
CA SER A 106 -14.70 -18.64 12.48
C SER A 106 -14.16 -18.06 11.18
N GLU A 107 -15.02 -17.46 10.36
CA GLU A 107 -14.65 -16.86 9.06
C GLU A 107 -13.82 -15.59 9.26
N ILE A 108 -14.12 -14.81 10.31
CA ILE A 108 -13.29 -13.66 10.69
C ILE A 108 -11.88 -14.11 11.10
N GLY A 109 -11.79 -15.20 11.86
CA GLY A 109 -10.50 -15.81 12.22
C GLY A 109 -9.71 -16.28 11.00
N MET A 110 -10.39 -16.91 10.03
CA MET A 110 -9.77 -17.33 8.77
C MET A 110 -9.35 -16.13 7.91
N ALA A 111 -10.13 -15.05 7.86
CA ALA A 111 -9.77 -13.83 7.15
C ALA A 111 -8.49 -13.19 7.72
N ILE A 112 -8.36 -13.14 9.05
CA ILE A 112 -7.13 -12.65 9.71
C ILE A 112 -5.95 -13.57 9.37
N ALA A 113 -6.12 -14.89 9.45
CA ALA A 113 -5.07 -15.84 9.08
C ALA A 113 -4.67 -15.73 7.60
N ALA A 114 -5.65 -15.55 6.72
CA ALA A 114 -5.46 -15.34 5.29
C ALA A 114 -4.67 -14.06 5.01
N PHE A 115 -5.00 -12.95 5.68
CA PHE A 115 -4.24 -11.70 5.57
C PHE A 115 -2.74 -11.92 5.85
N PHE A 116 -2.41 -12.54 6.99
CA PHE A 116 -1.00 -12.82 7.31
C PHE A 116 -0.34 -13.79 6.34
N THR A 117 -1.08 -14.82 5.90
CA THR A 117 -0.56 -15.84 4.96
C THR A 117 -0.27 -15.23 3.59
N VAL A 118 -1.19 -14.41 3.05
CA VAL A 118 -1.06 -13.73 1.76
C VAL A 118 0.04 -12.67 1.79
N SER A 119 0.16 -11.91 2.88
CA SER A 119 1.21 -10.91 3.04
C SER A 119 2.60 -11.54 3.22
N LEU A 120 2.73 -12.54 4.10
CA LEU A 120 4.02 -13.20 4.35
C LEU A 120 4.43 -14.07 3.15
N GLY A 121 3.49 -14.78 2.52
CA GLY A 121 3.73 -15.55 1.30
C GLY A 121 4.19 -14.68 0.13
N GLY A 122 3.58 -13.50 -0.04
CA GLY A 122 4.02 -12.52 -1.03
C GLY A 122 5.44 -12.04 -0.72
N LEU A 123 5.72 -11.67 0.53
CA LEU A 123 7.03 -11.20 0.95
C LEU A 123 8.13 -12.27 0.73
N THR A 124 7.89 -13.54 1.05
CA THR A 124 8.88 -14.61 0.86
C THR A 124 9.23 -14.83 -0.60
N ILE A 125 8.22 -14.86 -1.49
CA ILE A 125 8.44 -14.94 -2.94
C ILE A 125 9.28 -13.75 -3.42
N GLY A 126 8.91 -12.54 -2.98
CA GLY A 126 9.66 -11.32 -3.30
C GLY A 126 11.13 -11.41 -2.91
N LEU A 127 11.42 -11.84 -1.68
CA LEU A 127 12.79 -11.99 -1.19
C LEU A 127 13.58 -13.04 -2.00
N VAL A 128 12.95 -14.16 -2.36
CA VAL A 128 13.59 -15.21 -3.20
C VAL A 128 13.95 -14.66 -4.58
N PHE A 129 13.02 -13.98 -5.25
CA PHE A 129 13.29 -13.38 -6.57
C PHE A 129 14.31 -12.24 -6.50
N GLY A 130 14.32 -11.48 -5.41
CA GLY A 130 15.33 -10.44 -5.20
C GLY A 130 16.74 -11.02 -5.00
N LEU A 131 16.86 -12.15 -4.30
CA LEU A 131 18.13 -12.89 -4.19
C LEU A 131 18.54 -13.48 -5.54
N LEU A 132 17.59 -14.04 -6.29
CA LEU A 132 17.82 -14.53 -7.64
C LEU A 132 18.31 -13.41 -8.56
N SER A 133 17.74 -12.20 -8.43
CA SER A 133 18.18 -11.01 -9.15
C SER A 133 19.62 -10.62 -8.81
N ALA A 134 19.99 -10.65 -7.52
CA ALA A 134 21.37 -10.40 -7.10
C ALA A 134 22.36 -11.46 -7.64
N LEU A 135 21.94 -12.73 -7.71
CA LEU A 135 22.75 -13.80 -8.29
C LEU A 135 22.90 -13.62 -9.80
N MET A 136 21.80 -13.34 -10.51
CA MET A 136 21.84 -13.12 -11.96
C MET A 136 22.71 -11.92 -12.32
N THR A 137 22.59 -10.80 -11.61
CA THR A 137 23.41 -9.61 -11.88
C THR A 137 24.90 -9.86 -11.64
N ARG A 138 25.24 -10.71 -10.65
CA ARG A 138 26.61 -11.16 -10.42
C ARG A 138 27.16 -12.04 -11.56
N LEU A 139 26.31 -12.82 -12.22
CA LEU A 139 26.71 -13.67 -13.35
C LEU A 139 26.82 -12.89 -14.68
N MET A 140 26.07 -11.80 -14.82
CA MET A 140 25.93 -11.04 -16.07
C MET A 140 26.98 -9.92 -16.25
N VAL A 141 28.10 -9.96 -15.53
CA VAL A 141 29.16 -8.91 -15.52
C VAL A 141 29.70 -8.58 -16.92
N HIS A 142 29.65 -9.54 -17.85
CA HIS A 142 30.14 -9.38 -19.23
C HIS A 142 29.13 -8.75 -20.20
N VAL A 143 27.84 -8.67 -19.87
CA VAL A 143 26.78 -8.14 -20.77
C VAL A 143 25.94 -7.07 -20.06
N ARG A 144 26.58 -5.93 -19.79
CA ARG A 144 26.02 -4.85 -18.96
C ARG A 144 24.73 -4.22 -19.49
N VAL A 145 24.48 -4.30 -20.80
CA VAL A 145 23.28 -3.75 -21.45
C VAL A 145 21.99 -4.44 -20.98
N VAL A 146 22.09 -5.68 -20.49
CA VAL A 146 20.93 -6.49 -20.07
C VAL A 146 20.63 -6.30 -18.57
N GLU A 147 21.51 -5.65 -17.79
CA GLU A 147 21.34 -5.45 -16.34
C GLU A 147 20.00 -4.75 -15.99
N PRO A 148 19.60 -3.64 -16.66
CA PRO A 148 18.32 -2.98 -16.38
C PRO A 148 17.11 -3.88 -16.67
N LEU A 149 17.17 -4.61 -17.78
CA LEU A 149 16.11 -5.53 -18.19
C LEU A 149 15.97 -6.68 -17.18
N ALA A 150 17.09 -7.22 -16.68
CA ALA A 150 17.09 -8.30 -15.71
C ALA A 150 16.49 -7.87 -14.36
N ILE A 151 16.82 -6.66 -13.87
CA ILE A 151 16.19 -6.13 -12.64
C ILE A 151 14.68 -6.00 -12.80
N LEU A 152 14.23 -5.30 -13.85
CA LEU A 152 12.81 -5.00 -14.03
C LEU A 152 12.01 -6.27 -14.32
N SER A 153 12.53 -7.18 -15.14
CA SER A 153 11.85 -8.43 -15.47
C SER A 153 11.75 -9.36 -14.26
N LEU A 154 12.77 -9.45 -13.40
CA LEU A 154 12.69 -10.29 -12.19
C LEU A 154 11.76 -9.69 -11.12
N SER A 155 11.69 -8.36 -11.01
CA SER A 155 10.69 -7.71 -10.14
C SER A 155 9.27 -8.02 -10.60
N TYR A 156 9.02 -7.97 -11.91
CA TYR A 156 7.71 -8.33 -12.46
C TYR A 156 7.44 -9.85 -12.41
N ALA A 157 8.45 -10.69 -12.57
CA ALA A 157 8.31 -12.13 -12.39
C ALA A 157 7.95 -12.50 -10.94
N ALA A 158 8.48 -11.77 -9.95
CA ALA A 158 8.12 -11.92 -8.55
C ALA A 158 6.64 -11.58 -8.30
N TYR A 159 6.13 -10.53 -8.96
CA TYR A 159 4.71 -10.17 -8.95
C TYR A 159 3.84 -11.31 -9.49
N LEU A 160 4.12 -11.75 -10.73
CA LEU A 160 3.34 -12.78 -11.41
C LEU A 160 3.36 -14.10 -10.63
N THR A 161 4.51 -14.48 -10.07
CA THR A 161 4.63 -15.72 -9.31
C THR A 161 3.80 -15.65 -8.02
N ALA A 162 3.79 -14.51 -7.32
CA ALA A 162 2.96 -14.35 -6.14
C ALA A 162 1.46 -14.40 -6.47
N GLU A 163 1.03 -13.75 -7.55
CA GLU A 163 -0.37 -13.82 -8.02
C GLU A 163 -0.78 -15.25 -8.41
N LEU A 164 0.11 -16.04 -9.03
CA LEU A 164 -0.14 -17.44 -9.37
C LEU A 164 -0.43 -18.32 -8.13
N PHE A 165 0.17 -17.98 -6.98
CA PHE A 165 -0.07 -18.67 -5.70
C PHE A 165 -1.16 -17.99 -4.87
N HIS A 166 -1.89 -17.02 -5.42
CA HIS A 166 -2.89 -16.20 -4.71
C HIS A 166 -2.33 -15.46 -3.48
N PHE A 167 -1.04 -15.11 -3.52
CA PHE A 167 -0.40 -14.23 -2.54
C PHE A 167 -0.33 -12.79 -3.06
N SER A 168 0.05 -11.85 -2.20
CA SER A 168 0.10 -10.43 -2.59
C SER A 168 1.25 -10.16 -3.57
N GLY A 169 0.92 -9.95 -4.86
CA GLY A 169 1.89 -9.56 -5.88
C GLY A 169 2.61 -8.25 -5.56
N ILE A 170 1.88 -7.28 -5.01
CA ILE A 170 2.42 -5.96 -4.65
C ILE A 170 3.48 -6.09 -3.54
N ILE A 171 3.16 -6.82 -2.46
CA ILE A 171 4.13 -7.06 -1.37
C ILE A 171 5.34 -7.87 -1.87
N SER A 172 5.13 -8.80 -2.80
CA SER A 172 6.22 -9.53 -3.47
C SER A 172 7.15 -8.59 -4.24
N MET A 173 6.64 -7.65 -5.03
CA MET A 173 7.47 -6.65 -5.70
C MET A 173 8.26 -5.78 -4.73
N ILE A 174 7.64 -5.36 -3.62
CA ILE A 174 8.32 -4.58 -2.58
C ILE A 174 9.44 -5.40 -1.95
N GLY A 175 9.18 -6.66 -1.59
CA GLY A 175 10.19 -7.58 -1.06
C GLY A 175 11.36 -7.79 -2.02
N CYS A 176 11.06 -7.96 -3.31
CA CYS A 176 12.07 -8.08 -4.37
C CYS A 176 12.91 -6.80 -4.49
N GLY A 177 12.26 -5.62 -4.55
CA GLY A 177 12.93 -4.32 -4.63
C GLY A 177 13.82 -4.03 -3.42
N LEU A 178 13.40 -4.36 -2.20
CA LEU A 178 14.20 -4.22 -0.98
C LEU A 178 15.48 -5.06 -1.05
N MET A 179 15.36 -6.31 -1.51
CA MET A 179 16.51 -7.21 -1.66
C MET A 179 17.43 -6.77 -2.80
N GLN A 180 16.86 -6.29 -3.92
CA GLN A 180 17.62 -5.73 -5.03
C GLN A 180 18.42 -4.50 -4.59
N MET A 181 17.81 -3.58 -3.84
CA MET A 181 18.49 -2.40 -3.29
C MET A 181 19.71 -2.78 -2.46
N GLN A 182 19.59 -3.83 -1.64
CA GLN A 182 20.66 -4.26 -0.75
C GLN A 182 21.79 -5.00 -1.50
N TYR A 183 21.47 -5.85 -2.48
CA TYR A 183 22.45 -6.75 -3.09
C TYR A 183 22.66 -6.54 -4.59
N ALA A 184 21.58 -6.40 -5.37
CA ALA A 184 21.67 -6.35 -6.83
C ALA A 184 22.25 -5.01 -7.34
N PHE A 185 21.85 -3.88 -6.76
CA PHE A 185 22.35 -2.56 -7.17
C PHE A 185 23.83 -2.34 -6.86
N HIS A 186 24.42 -3.10 -5.93
CA HIS A 186 25.86 -3.10 -5.69
C HIS A 186 26.67 -3.83 -6.79
N ASN A 187 26.03 -4.74 -7.53
CA ASN A 187 26.68 -5.52 -8.59
C ASN A 187 26.60 -4.86 -9.98
N ILE A 188 25.78 -3.81 -10.13
CA ILE A 188 25.41 -3.22 -11.41
C ILE A 188 26.22 -1.96 -11.71
N SER A 189 26.43 -1.67 -13.00
CA SER A 189 27.15 -0.46 -13.41
C SER A 189 26.36 0.83 -13.12
N ASN A 190 27.08 1.94 -12.91
CA ASN A 190 26.45 3.24 -12.64
C ASN A 190 25.53 3.70 -13.77
N ASN A 191 25.90 3.41 -15.04
CA ASN A 191 25.08 3.72 -16.20
C ASN A 191 23.74 2.97 -16.16
N SER A 192 23.77 1.67 -15.87
CA SER A 192 22.55 0.85 -15.72
C SER A 192 21.66 1.33 -14.58
N ASN A 193 22.24 1.73 -13.43
CA ASN A 193 21.47 2.27 -12.29
C ASN A 193 20.77 3.58 -12.68
N ILE A 194 21.47 4.48 -13.37
CA ILE A 194 20.90 5.72 -13.91
C ILE A 194 19.73 5.40 -14.87
N THR A 195 19.93 4.45 -15.80
CA THR A 195 18.89 4.02 -16.74
C THR A 195 17.65 3.48 -16.01
N ILE A 196 17.81 2.57 -15.05
CA ILE A 196 16.69 2.03 -14.25
C ILE A 196 15.96 3.15 -13.54
N LYS A 197 16.68 4.06 -12.87
CA LYS A 197 16.10 5.15 -12.10
C LYS A 197 15.24 6.07 -12.96
N TYR A 198 15.75 6.52 -14.11
CA TYR A 198 15.00 7.40 -15.00
C TYR A 198 13.84 6.67 -15.68
N PHE A 199 14.03 5.41 -16.08
CA PHE A 199 12.98 4.60 -16.69
C PHE A 199 11.80 4.39 -15.74
N VAL A 200 12.07 3.93 -14.50
CA VAL A 200 11.03 3.73 -13.48
C VAL A 200 10.36 5.05 -13.10
N LYS A 201 11.12 6.15 -12.97
CA LYS A 201 10.54 7.47 -12.66
C LYS A 201 9.62 7.96 -13.77
N MET A 202 10.01 7.81 -15.03
CA MET A 202 9.18 8.17 -16.18
C MET A 202 7.92 7.31 -16.23
N LEU A 203 8.07 5.99 -16.05
CA LEU A 203 6.94 5.05 -16.08
C LEU A 203 5.95 5.31 -14.95
N SER A 204 6.43 5.53 -13.71
CA SER A 204 5.60 5.90 -12.56
C SER A 204 4.78 7.15 -12.85
N GLY A 205 5.42 8.24 -13.31
CA GLY A 205 4.70 9.49 -13.62
C GLY A 205 3.67 9.35 -14.74
N ALA A 206 3.95 8.49 -15.73
CA ALA A 206 2.97 8.15 -16.77
C ALA A 206 1.79 7.37 -16.18
N CYS A 207 2.04 6.37 -15.33
CA CYS A 207 1.00 5.60 -14.66
C CYS A 207 0.14 6.48 -13.74
N ASP A 208 0.73 7.38 -12.95
CA ASP A 208 -0.01 8.29 -12.07
C ASP A 208 -0.96 9.19 -12.88
N SER A 209 -0.48 9.75 -14.00
CA SER A 209 -1.29 10.57 -14.90
C SER A 209 -2.49 9.79 -15.47
N ILE A 210 -2.26 8.52 -15.82
CA ILE A 210 -3.31 7.62 -16.34
C ILE A 210 -4.35 7.32 -15.24
N ILE A 211 -3.92 7.02 -14.01
CA ILE A 211 -4.83 6.73 -12.88
C ILE A 211 -5.71 7.94 -12.58
N PHE A 212 -5.14 9.15 -12.49
CA PHE A 212 -5.92 10.37 -12.26
C PHE A 212 -6.89 10.68 -13.41
N MET A 213 -6.48 10.42 -14.66
CA MET A 213 -7.36 10.56 -15.81
C MET A 213 -8.55 9.60 -15.72
N PHE A 214 -8.31 8.33 -15.39
CA PHE A 214 -9.40 7.35 -15.21
C PHE A 214 -10.33 7.72 -14.05
N LEU A 215 -9.79 8.20 -12.93
CA LEU A 215 -10.58 8.68 -11.81
C LEU A 215 -11.48 9.86 -12.22
N GLY A 216 -10.94 10.80 -13.00
CA GLY A 216 -11.70 11.93 -13.55
C GLY A 216 -12.81 11.50 -14.51
N ILE A 217 -12.55 10.51 -15.36
CA ILE A 217 -13.56 9.95 -16.28
C ILE A 217 -14.66 9.23 -15.49
N ALA A 218 -14.31 8.41 -14.49
CA ALA A 218 -15.27 7.71 -13.64
C ALA A 218 -16.19 8.72 -12.91
N LEU A 219 -15.63 9.80 -12.37
CA LEU A 219 -16.38 10.87 -11.71
C LEU A 219 -17.40 11.56 -12.62
N VAL A 220 -17.12 11.68 -13.91
CA VAL A 220 -18.01 12.36 -14.88
C VAL A 220 -19.04 11.41 -15.48
N ARG A 221 -18.67 10.13 -15.69
CA ARG A 221 -19.48 9.16 -16.42
C ARG A 221 -20.56 8.53 -15.57
N ASP A 222 -20.24 8.20 -14.31
CA ASP A 222 -21.13 7.40 -13.47
C ASP A 222 -22.17 8.29 -12.78
N ASP A 223 -23.38 7.78 -12.56
CA ASP A 223 -24.40 8.49 -11.78
C ASP A 223 -24.06 8.37 -10.28
N HIS A 224 -23.60 9.47 -9.69
CA HIS A 224 -23.15 9.50 -8.30
C HIS A 224 -24.31 9.83 -7.35
N SER A 225 -24.59 8.94 -6.39
CA SER A 225 -25.47 9.24 -5.27
C SER A 225 -24.76 10.16 -4.28
N TRP A 226 -25.03 11.47 -4.36
CA TRP A 226 -24.41 12.45 -3.49
C TRP A 226 -24.96 12.39 -2.06
N HIS A 227 -24.11 12.07 -1.08
CA HIS A 227 -24.45 12.06 0.33
C HIS A 227 -23.48 12.94 1.14
N THR A 228 -23.86 14.22 1.33
CA THR A 228 -23.04 15.21 2.05
C THR A 228 -22.62 14.75 3.45
N GLY A 229 -23.53 14.11 4.19
CA GLY A 229 -23.26 13.63 5.54
C GLY A 229 -22.16 12.58 5.59
N PHE A 230 -22.23 11.58 4.69
CA PHE A 230 -21.20 10.55 4.58
C PHE A 230 -19.83 11.12 4.21
N ILE A 231 -19.80 12.06 3.26
CA ILE A 231 -18.55 12.69 2.78
C ILE A 231 -17.90 13.52 3.89
N LEU A 232 -18.66 14.37 4.59
CA LEU A 232 -18.10 15.22 5.64
C LEU A 232 -17.61 14.41 6.84
N TRP A 233 -18.38 13.42 7.28
CA TRP A 233 -17.96 12.57 8.40
C TRP A 233 -16.77 11.70 8.05
N SER A 234 -16.73 11.11 6.84
CA SER A 234 -15.57 10.33 6.41
C SER A 234 -14.30 11.19 6.32
N ALA A 235 -14.38 12.40 5.75
CA ALA A 235 -13.26 13.33 5.69
C ALA A 235 -12.77 13.74 7.09
N LEU A 236 -13.70 14.10 7.99
CA LEU A 236 -13.38 14.46 9.37
C LEU A 236 -12.70 13.31 10.13
N LEU A 237 -13.26 12.09 10.02
CA LEU A 237 -12.70 10.91 10.66
C LEU A 237 -11.30 10.58 10.11
N CYS A 238 -11.09 10.70 8.79
CA CYS A 238 -9.77 10.48 8.20
C CYS A 238 -8.73 11.44 8.80
N LEU A 239 -9.08 12.71 9.03
CA LEU A 239 -8.16 13.69 9.64
C LEU A 239 -7.92 13.40 11.12
N VAL A 240 -8.99 13.23 11.90
CA VAL A 240 -8.92 13.07 13.36
C VAL A 240 -8.26 11.74 13.73
N VAL A 241 -8.69 10.65 13.12
CA VAL A 241 -8.16 9.31 13.42
C VAL A 241 -6.69 9.22 12.99
N ARG A 242 -6.32 9.70 11.80
CA ARG A 242 -4.90 9.70 11.39
C ARG A 242 -4.05 10.53 12.34
N PHE A 243 -4.51 11.72 12.76
CA PHE A 243 -3.77 12.54 13.72
C PHE A 243 -3.56 11.80 15.04
N LEU A 244 -4.62 11.23 15.62
CA LEU A 244 -4.56 10.52 16.90
C LEU A 244 -3.68 9.28 16.83
N VAL A 245 -3.81 8.48 15.77
CA VAL A 245 -3.04 7.23 15.59
C VAL A 245 -1.57 7.54 15.39
N THR A 246 -1.23 8.49 14.51
CA THR A 246 0.18 8.87 14.28
C THR A 246 0.82 9.47 15.53
N TYR A 247 0.10 10.33 16.26
CA TYR A 247 0.58 10.90 17.52
C TYR A 247 0.81 9.83 18.59
N SER A 248 -0.16 8.91 18.76
CA SER A 248 -0.08 7.82 19.74
C SER A 248 1.06 6.85 19.43
N LEU A 249 1.23 6.47 18.16
CA LEU A 249 2.33 5.62 17.71
C LEU A 249 3.69 6.33 17.91
N THR A 250 3.76 7.64 17.65
CA THR A 250 4.98 8.43 17.91
C THR A 250 5.34 8.48 19.37
N PHE A 251 4.35 8.68 20.24
CA PHE A 251 4.55 8.64 21.68
C PHE A 251 5.08 7.27 22.14
N LEU A 252 4.53 6.18 21.61
CA LEU A 252 4.95 4.82 21.94
C LEU A 252 6.38 4.54 21.46
N VAL A 253 6.69 4.90 20.21
CA VAL A 253 8.02 4.73 19.61
C VAL A 253 9.08 5.56 20.35
N ASN A 254 8.74 6.73 20.86
CA ASN A 254 9.69 7.57 21.60
C ASN A 254 9.97 7.04 23.03
N LYS A 255 9.11 6.16 23.54
CA LYS A 255 9.24 5.55 24.86
C LYS A 255 10.00 4.21 24.82
N THR A 256 10.07 3.57 23.65
CA THR A 256 10.80 2.31 23.39
C THR A 256 12.20 2.58 22.85
#